data_AF-A0A968J4C1-F1
#
_entry.id   AF-A0A968J4C1-F1
#
_cell.length_a   1.000
_cell.length_b   1.000
_cell.length_c   1.000
_cell.angle_alpha   90.00
_cell.angle_beta   90.00
_cell.angle_gamma   90.00
#
_symmetry.space_group_name_H-M   'P 1'
#
loop_
_entity.id
_entity.type
_entity.pdbx_description
1 polymer ?
#
loop_
_entity_poly.entity_id
_entity_poly.type
_entity_poly.pdbx_seq_one_letter_code
_entity_poly.pdbx_strand_id
1 'polypeptide(L)'
;MKSATLPSFWSRYRELSSSMRAGARKAYRLWAENPFHPSLHFKCINSEEGIWSVRVTRSHRALGVLEGDTVTWFWIGDHDEYEQFYS
;
A
#
# COMPACT_ATOMS: atom_id res chain seq x y z
N MET A 1 7.21 -11.66 4.09
CA MET A 1 7.60 -10.77 2.98
C MET A 1 8.45 -9.64 3.54
N LYS A 2 9.39 -9.10 2.77
CA LYS A 2 10.21 -7.93 3.14
C LYS A 2 9.56 -6.66 2.65
N SER A 3 9.87 -5.54 3.31
CA SER A 3 9.31 -4.23 3.00
C SER A 3 10.42 -3.22 2.74
N ALA A 4 10.32 -2.51 1.62
CA ALA A 4 11.13 -1.34 1.30
C ALA A 4 10.21 -0.18 0.91
N THR A 5 10.71 1.05 0.95
CA THR A 5 9.94 2.25 0.61
C THR A 5 10.75 3.18 -0.26
N LEU A 6 10.16 3.73 -1.32
CA LEU A 6 10.74 4.83 -2.07
C LEU A 6 10.50 6.17 -1.39
N PRO A 7 11.31 7.21 -1.68
CA PRO A 7 11.06 8.56 -1.16
C PRO A 7 9.66 9.10 -1.48
N SER A 8 9.10 8.75 -2.65
CA SER A 8 7.75 9.15 -3.08
C SER A 8 6.65 8.69 -2.11
N PHE A 9 6.79 7.49 -1.53
CA PHE A 9 5.88 6.98 -0.52
C PHE A 9 5.86 7.89 0.70
N TRP A 10 7.04 8.27 1.19
CA TRP A 10 7.16 9.13 2.37
C TRP A 10 6.66 10.55 2.13
N SER A 11 6.85 11.10 0.92
CA SER A 11 6.27 12.40 0.55
C SER A 11 4.75 12.38 0.71
N ARG A 12 4.06 11.41 0.10
CA ARG A 12 2.60 11.26 0.24
C ARG A 12 2.18 10.93 1.67
N TYR A 13 2.90 10.04 2.36
CA TYR A 13 2.59 9.66 3.74
C TYR A 13 2.58 10.87 4.69
N ARG A 14 3.48 11.84 4.48
CA ARG A 14 3.57 13.05 5.32
C ARG A 14 2.40 14.01 5.09
N GLU A 15 1.80 14.00 3.91
CA GLU A 15 0.62 14.79 3.57
C GLU A 15 -0.67 14.24 4.20
N LEU A 16 -0.66 12.96 4.60
CA LEU A 16 -1.81 12.33 5.24
C LEU A 16 -2.14 12.94 6.62
N SER A 17 -3.44 13.03 6.90
CA SER A 17 -3.94 13.36 8.23
C SER A 17 -3.40 12.39 9.30
N SER A 18 -3.38 12.84 10.56
CA SER A 18 -2.90 12.02 11.68
C SER A 18 -3.64 10.68 11.82
N SER A 19 -4.95 10.67 11.54
CA SER A 19 -5.79 9.46 11.57
C SER A 19 -5.42 8.49 10.44
N MET A 20 -5.19 8.99 9.22
CA MET A 20 -4.76 8.14 8.10
C MET A 20 -3.36 7.58 8.32
N ARG A 21 -2.43 8.38 8.85
CA ARG A 21 -1.09 7.90 9.26
C ARG A 21 -1.15 6.79 10.31
N ALA A 22 -2.09 6.87 11.25
CA ALA A 22 -2.32 5.82 12.24
C ALA A 22 -2.89 4.54 11.59
N GLY A 23 -3.86 4.68 10.68
CA GLY A 23 -4.38 3.58 9.87
C GLY A 23 -3.28 2.87 9.06
N ALA A 24 -2.42 3.64 8.41
CA ALA A 24 -1.28 3.12 7.64
C ALA A 24 -0.30 2.32 8.52
N ARG A 25 0.04 2.81 9.72
CA ARG A 25 0.89 2.05 10.66
C ARG A 25 0.22 0.76 11.12
N LYS A 26 -1.09 0.79 11.38
CA LYS A 26 -1.85 -0.41 11.78
C LYS A 26 -1.88 -1.44 10.65
N ALA A 27 -2.17 -1.02 9.43
CA ALA A 27 -2.17 -1.87 8.25
C ALA A 27 -0.78 -2.47 7.99
N TYR A 28 0.28 -1.67 8.11
CA TYR A 28 1.66 -2.14 7.94
C TYR A 28 2.04 -3.22 8.95
N ARG A 29 1.71 -3.04 10.25
CA ARG A 29 1.98 -4.06 11.27
C ARG A 29 1.26 -5.37 10.96
N LEU A 30 -0.03 -5.29 10.63
CA LEU A 30 -0.82 -6.47 10.25
C LEU A 30 -0.26 -7.14 8.99
N TRP A 31 0.17 -6.35 8.00
CA TRP A 31 0.79 -6.88 6.79
C TRP A 31 2.14 -7.54 7.07
N ALA A 32 2.96 -6.98 7.96
CA ALA A 32 4.25 -7.58 8.32
C ALA A 32 4.10 -8.94 9.02
N GLU A 33 3.04 -9.09 9.83
CA GLU A 33 2.70 -10.35 10.53
C GLU A 33 1.99 -11.35 9.61
N ASN A 34 1.00 -10.89 8.86
CA ASN A 34 0.17 -11.70 7.96
C ASN A 34 -0.20 -10.89 6.69
N PRO A 35 0.66 -10.89 5.66
CA PRO A 35 0.43 -10.12 4.43
C PRO A 35 -0.91 -10.41 3.76
N PHE A 36 -1.40 -11.64 3.90
CA PHE A 36 -2.62 -12.13 3.26
C PHE A 36 -3.83 -12.12 4.21
N HIS A 37 -3.78 -11.37 5.31
CA HIS A 37 -4.94 -11.19 6.17
C HIS A 37 -6.12 -10.61 5.35
N PRO A 38 -7.33 -11.20 5.40
CA PRO A 38 -8.43 -10.82 4.51
C PRO A 38 -8.79 -9.33 4.52
N SER A 39 -8.66 -8.66 5.67
CA SER A 39 -8.95 -7.22 5.80
C SER A 39 -8.01 -6.31 5.02
N LEU A 40 -6.80 -6.79 4.71
CA LEU A 40 -5.80 -6.03 3.96
C LEU A 40 -6.12 -6.01 2.48
N HIS A 41 -6.89 -6.97 1.96
CA HIS A 41 -7.14 -7.12 0.53
C HIS A 41 -5.85 -7.00 -0.30
N PHE A 42 -4.75 -7.59 0.19
CA PHE A 42 -3.46 -7.53 -0.47
C PHE A 42 -3.50 -8.35 -1.76
N LYS A 43 -3.45 -7.67 -2.91
CA LYS A 43 -3.65 -8.32 -4.22
C LYS A 43 -2.82 -7.65 -5.32
N CYS A 44 -2.48 -8.44 -6.33
CA CYS A 44 -1.93 -7.95 -7.59
C CYS A 44 -3.02 -7.17 -8.35
N ILE A 45 -2.66 -6.01 -8.88
CA ILE A 45 -3.57 -5.13 -9.62
C ILE A 45 -3.06 -4.80 -11.03
N ASN A 46 -1.77 -4.95 -11.27
CA ASN A 46 -1.17 -4.93 -12.60
C ASN A 46 -0.08 -6.01 -12.63
N SER A 47 -0.29 -7.06 -13.41
CA SER A 47 0.65 -8.19 -13.49
C SER A 47 1.86 -7.91 -14.38
N GLU A 48 1.74 -7.02 -15.35
CA GLU A 48 2.84 -6.66 -16.27
C GLU A 48 3.94 -5.91 -15.53
N GLU A 49 3.55 -4.98 -14.66
CA GLU A 49 4.47 -4.17 -13.83
C GLU A 49 4.66 -4.74 -12.42
N GLY A 50 4.01 -5.86 -12.08
CA GLY A 50 4.11 -6.48 -10.76
C GLY A 50 3.61 -5.60 -9.62
N ILE A 51 2.57 -4.79 -9.85
CA ILE A 51 2.04 -3.84 -8.87
C ILE A 51 0.99 -4.51 -7.99
N TRP A 52 1.16 -4.33 -6.69
CA TRP A 52 0.28 -4.82 -5.64
C TRP A 52 -0.31 -3.67 -4.84
N SER A 53 -1.57 -3.86 -4.43
CA SER A 53 -2.30 -2.91 -3.60
C SER A 53 -2.59 -3.53 -2.23
N VAL A 54 -2.48 -2.71 -1.18
CA VAL A 54 -2.92 -3.06 0.17
C VAL A 54 -3.92 -2.02 0.69
N ARG A 55 -4.98 -2.48 1.34
CA ARG A 55 -5.97 -1.65 2.01
C ARG A 55 -5.40 -1.09 3.31
N VAL A 56 -5.40 0.24 3.41
CA VAL A 56 -5.01 0.98 4.61
C VAL A 56 -6.23 1.34 5.45
N THR A 57 -7.23 1.95 4.80
CA THR A 57 -8.57 2.22 5.36
C THR A 57 -9.62 1.90 4.31
N ARG A 58 -10.90 2.22 4.56
CA ARG A 58 -11.93 2.05 3.53
C ARG A 58 -11.62 2.86 2.27
N SER A 59 -11.19 4.11 2.44
CA SER A 59 -10.90 5.05 1.35
C SER A 59 -9.42 5.15 0.96
N HIS A 60 -8.47 4.52 1.65
CA HIS A 60 -7.04 4.66 1.30
C HIS A 60 -6.37 3.32 0.97
N ARG A 61 -5.40 3.38 0.06
CA ARG A 61 -4.55 2.26 -0.36
C ARG A 61 -3.08 2.65 -0.30
N ALA A 62 -2.22 1.65 -0.20
CA ALA A 62 -0.80 1.78 -0.51
C ALA A 62 -0.44 0.83 -1.66
N LEU A 63 0.48 1.26 -2.51
CA LEU A 63 0.92 0.53 -3.69
C LEU A 63 2.41 0.24 -3.61
N GLY A 64 2.79 -0.94 -4.07
CA GLY A 64 4.18 -1.34 -4.19
C GLY A 64 4.38 -2.34 -5.31
N VAL A 65 5.61 -2.39 -5.82
CA VAL A 65 6.04 -3.44 -6.74
C VAL A 65 6.49 -4.63 -5.91
N LEU A 66 6.02 -5.84 -6.26
CA LEU A 66 6.48 -7.09 -5.64
C LEU A 66 7.51 -7.77 -6.54
N GLU A 67 8.75 -7.82 -6.06
CA GLU A 67 9.85 -8.54 -6.70
C GLU A 67 10.40 -9.60 -5.74
N GLY A 68 10.29 -10.88 -6.13
CA GLY A 68 10.65 -11.99 -5.25
C GLY A 68 9.84 -11.98 -3.95
N ASP A 69 10.51 -11.74 -2.82
CA ASP A 69 9.90 -11.69 -1.49
C ASP A 69 9.72 -10.26 -0.95
N THR A 70 10.07 -9.23 -1.73
CA THR A 70 10.13 -7.84 -1.28
C THR A 70 9.06 -6.98 -1.95
N VAL A 71 8.28 -6.27 -1.15
CA VAL A 71 7.41 -5.19 -1.64
C VAL A 71 8.11 -3.86 -1.47
N THR A 72 8.32 -3.16 -2.58
CA THR A 72 8.84 -1.79 -2.60
C THR A 72 7.68 -0.82 -2.75
N TRP A 73 7.27 -0.20 -1.64
CA TRP A 73 6.15 0.74 -1.60
C TRP A 73 6.54 2.08 -2.20
N PHE A 74 5.78 2.56 -3.18
CA PHE A 74 6.07 3.82 -3.87
C PHE A 74 4.96 4.86 -3.71
N TRP A 75 3.78 4.47 -3.24
CA TRP A 75 2.63 5.36 -3.13
C TRP A 75 1.69 4.99 -1.98
N ILE A 76 1.01 5.99 -1.41
CA ILE A 76 -0.10 5.87 -0.47
C ILE A 76 -1.05 7.04 -0.66
N GLY A 77 -2.36 6.80 -0.66
CA GLY A 77 -3.34 7.85 -0.93
C GLY A 77 -4.76 7.33 -1.07
N ASP A 78 -5.63 8.19 -1.58
CA ASP A 78 -7.06 7.90 -1.72
C ASP A 78 -7.32 6.88 -2.84
N HIS A 79 -8.28 5.98 -2.60
CA HIS A 79 -8.71 4.97 -3.55
C HIS A 79 -9.21 5.59 -4.86
N ASP A 80 -9.85 6.75 -4.80
CA ASP A 80 -10.41 7.41 -5.99
C ASP A 80 -9.30 8.03 -6.88
N GLU A 81 -8.20 8.49 -6.27
CA GLU A 81 -6.99 8.87 -7.04
C GLU A 81 -6.34 7.65 -7.69
N TYR A 82 -6.38 6.50 -7.01
CA TYR A 82 -5.83 5.25 -7.47
C TYR A 82 -6.59 4.63 -8.65
N GLU A 83 -7.93 4.64 -8.62
CA GLU A 83 -8.77 4.06 -9.69
C GLU A 83 -8.53 4.72 -11.05
N GLN A 84 -8.09 6.00 -11.07
CA GLN A 84 -7.76 6.70 -12.31
C GLN A 84 -6.53 6.13 -13.05
N PHE A 85 -5.67 5.36 -12.38
CA PHE A 85 -4.45 4.80 -12.97
C PHE A 85 -4.57 3.34 -13.41
N TYR A 86 -5.49 2.57 -12.80
CA TYR A 86 -5.51 1.10 -12.93
C TYR A 86 -6.91 0.49 -13.10
N SER A 87 -7.93 1.31 -13.42
CA SER A 87 -9.27 0.84 -13.84
C SER A 87 -9.35 0.54 -15.33
#